data_AF-A0A7X2LY95-F1
#
_entry.id   AF-A0A7X2LY95-F1
#
_cell.length_a   1.000
_cell.length_b   1.000
_cell.length_c   1.000
_cell.angle_alpha   90.00
_cell.angle_beta   90.00
_cell.angle_gamma   90.00
#
_symmetry.space_group_name_H-M   'P 1'
#
loop_
_entity.id
_entity.type
_entity.pdbx_description
1 polymer ?
#
loop_
_entity_poly.entity_id
_entity_poly.type
_entity_poly.pdbx_seq_one_letter_code
_entity_poly.pdbx_strand_id
1 'polypeptide(L)'
;MVLTFIALCFYTLFIYQFYFKPIRKYSDIINRGFALRIIGRADKEKEVYLKSLRDVRLSDTEQRDVKYVLGLWYARKEDYSNAIQYFDGAFQNFPDDYNYKKEFVTVVDSYIKANCEDEARLRLQSFLSRVSFDKNFKKLERPFKNLL
;
A
#
# COMPACT_ATOMS: atom_id res chain seq x y z
N MET A 1 6.80 -22.96 36.84
CA MET A 1 7.81 -21.88 36.89
C MET A 1 8.66 -21.79 35.61
N VAL A 2 9.26 -22.87 35.11
CA VAL A 2 10.09 -22.80 33.89
C VAL A 2 9.29 -22.43 32.63
N LEU A 3 8.13 -23.06 32.41
CA LEU A 3 7.23 -22.76 31.27
C LEU A 3 6.70 -21.31 31.27
N THR A 4 6.37 -20.78 32.45
CA THR A 4 5.90 -19.40 32.61
C THR A 4 7.00 -18.38 32.34
N PHE A 5 8.25 -18.69 32.72
CA PHE A 5 9.41 -17.85 32.42
C PHE A 5 9.73 -17.84 30.92
N ILE A 6 9.68 -19.01 30.27
CA ILE A 6 9.86 -19.13 28.82
C ILE A 6 8.79 -18.32 28.07
N ALA A 7 7.52 -18.44 28.47
CA ALA A 7 6.43 -17.67 27.87
C ALA A 7 6.62 -16.16 28.04
N LEU A 8 7.09 -15.70 29.21
CA LEU A 8 7.41 -14.29 29.46
C LEU A 8 8.56 -13.79 28.56
N CYS A 9 9.60 -14.59 28.35
CA CYS A 9 10.70 -14.27 27.43
C CYS A 9 10.21 -14.15 25.99
N PHE A 10 9.36 -15.06 25.52
CA PHE A 10 8.76 -14.94 24.18
C PHE A 10 7.86 -13.71 24.06
N TYR A 11 7.07 -13.40 25.10
CA TYR A 11 6.21 -12.22 25.12
C TYR A 11 7.00 -10.91 25.09
N THR A 12 8.08 -10.80 25.86
CA THR A 12 8.96 -9.62 25.87
C THR A 12 9.75 -9.47 24.56
N LEU A 13 10.24 -10.57 23.98
CA LEU A 13 10.86 -10.56 22.65
C LEU A 13 9.87 -10.16 21.56
N PHE A 14 8.63 -10.64 21.64
CA PHE A 14 7.55 -10.26 20.73
C PHE A 14 7.28 -8.75 20.83
N ILE A 15 7.16 -8.20 22.04
CA ILE A 15 7.01 -6.75 22.23
C ILE A 15 8.21 -5.99 21.66
N TYR A 16 9.44 -6.41 21.94
CA TYR A 16 10.64 -5.76 21.42
C TYR A 16 10.67 -5.74 19.89
N GLN A 17 10.43 -6.89 19.27
CA GLN A 17 10.44 -7.01 17.81
C GLN A 17 9.35 -6.17 17.14
N PHE A 18 8.16 -6.10 17.74
CA PHE A 18 7.05 -5.34 17.17
C PHE A 18 7.12 -3.84 17.43
N TYR A 19 7.59 -3.40 18.59
CA TYR A 19 7.50 -1.99 19.00
C TYR A 19 8.83 -1.24 19.01
N PHE A 20 9.93 -1.89 19.39
CA PHE A 20 11.21 -1.22 19.64
C PHE A 20 12.26 -1.46 18.57
N LYS A 21 12.20 -2.60 17.86
CA LYS A 21 13.13 -2.90 16.77
C LYS A 21 13.09 -1.76 15.73
N PRO A 22 14.22 -1.15 15.37
CA PRO A 22 14.25 -0.04 14.43
C PRO A 22 13.82 -0.50 13.03
N ILE A 23 13.07 0.35 12.33
CA ILE A 23 12.71 0.13 10.93
C ILE A 23 13.95 0.45 10.09
N ARG A 24 14.51 -0.57 9.42
CA ARG A 24 15.75 -0.40 8.63
C ARG A 24 15.62 -0.89 7.19
N LYS A 25 14.66 -1.76 6.90
CA LYS A 25 14.47 -2.38 5.59
C LYS A 25 12.99 -2.40 5.21
N TYR A 26 12.71 -2.52 3.92
CA TYR A 26 11.35 -2.62 3.37
C TYR A 26 10.47 -3.66 4.08
N SER A 27 10.99 -4.86 4.36
CA SER A 27 10.22 -5.90 5.04
C SER A 27 9.78 -5.50 6.45
N ASP A 28 10.59 -4.76 7.20
CA ASP A 28 10.20 -4.25 8.52
C ASP A 28 9.04 -3.24 8.40
N ILE A 29 9.04 -2.42 7.35
CA ILE A 29 8.00 -1.42 7.06
C ILE A 29 6.66 -2.11 6.80
N ILE A 30 6.64 -3.05 5.86
CA ILE A 30 5.42 -3.76 5.46
C ILE A 30 4.87 -4.60 6.62
N ASN A 31 5.72 -5.37 7.30
CA ASN A 31 5.31 -6.22 8.41
C ASN A 31 4.74 -5.39 9.57
N ARG A 32 5.39 -4.27 9.92
CA ARG A 32 4.93 -3.41 11.01
C ARG A 32 3.64 -2.68 10.64
N GLY A 33 3.55 -2.12 9.43
CA GLY A 33 2.34 -1.46 8.96
C GLY A 33 1.14 -2.43 8.91
N PHE A 34 1.36 -3.66 8.42
CA PHE A 34 0.34 -4.70 8.40
C PHE A 34 -0.12 -5.11 9.81
N ALA A 35 0.81 -5.29 10.73
CA ALA A 35 0.46 -5.63 12.11
C ALA A 35 -0.33 -4.51 12.80
N LEU A 36 0.10 -3.26 12.64
CA LEU A 36 -0.61 -2.08 13.16
C LEU A 36 -2.02 -1.96 12.59
N ARG A 37 -2.20 -2.31 11.31
CA ARG A 37 -3.52 -2.40 10.68
C ARG A 37 -4.41 -3.44 11.35
N ILE A 38 -3.89 -4.65 11.58
CA ILE A 38 -4.64 -5.75 12.23
C ILE A 38 -5.10 -5.34 13.63
N ILE A 39 -4.24 -4.68 14.40
CA ILE A 39 -4.59 -4.25 15.78
C ILE A 39 -5.33 -2.91 15.83
N GLY A 40 -5.79 -2.39 14.68
CA GLY A 40 -6.62 -1.18 14.61
C GLY A 40 -5.88 0.14 14.91
N ARG A 41 -4.54 0.16 14.87
CA ARG A 41 -3.73 1.36 15.16
C ARG A 41 -3.44 2.16 13.89
N ALA A 42 -4.50 2.68 13.26
CA ALA A 42 -4.45 3.34 11.96
C ALA A 42 -3.47 4.52 11.91
N ASP A 43 -3.41 5.37 12.95
CA ASP A 43 -2.51 6.53 12.95
C ASP A 43 -1.04 6.12 12.97
N LYS A 44 -0.72 5.10 13.78
CA LYS A 44 0.64 4.54 13.84
C LYS A 44 1.01 3.84 12.55
N GLU A 45 0.07 3.14 11.91
CA GLU A 45 0.28 2.55 10.60
C GLU A 45 0.68 3.62 9.57
N LYS A 46 -0.07 4.73 9.51
CA LYS A 46 0.25 5.86 8.63
C LYS A 46 1.63 6.43 8.94
N GLU A 47 1.92 6.66 10.23
CA GLU A 47 3.19 7.22 10.68
C GLU A 47 4.38 6.36 10.25
N VAL A 48 4.25 5.03 10.33
CA VAL A 48 5.28 4.09 9.86
C VAL A 48 5.59 4.31 8.39
N TYR A 49 4.58 4.37 7.52
CA TYR A 49 4.81 4.58 6.08
C TYR A 49 5.41 5.95 5.77
N LEU A 50 4.88 7.02 6.40
CA LEU A 50 5.38 8.38 6.20
C LEU A 50 6.84 8.56 6.65
N LYS A 51 7.19 8.05 7.84
CA LYS A 51 8.58 8.08 8.34
C LYS A 51 9.50 7.26 7.44
N SER A 52 9.05 6.09 7.00
CA SER A 52 9.85 5.22 6.16
C SER A 52 10.22 5.85 4.81
N LEU A 53 9.28 6.57 4.19
CA LEU A 53 9.54 7.31 2.95
C LEU A 53 10.55 8.46 3.11
N ARG A 54 10.76 8.96 4.34
CA ARG A 54 11.73 10.02 4.63
C ARG A 54 13.08 9.49 5.10
N ASP A 55 13.06 8.50 5.97
CA ASP A 55 14.21 8.15 6.81
C ASP A 55 14.93 6.87 6.34
N VAL A 56 14.26 6.05 5.51
CA VAL A 56 14.81 4.77 5.02
C VAL A 56 15.17 4.90 3.55
N ARG A 57 16.39 4.49 3.19
CA ARG A 57 16.81 4.40 1.79
C ARG A 57 16.14 3.20 1.12
N LEU A 58 15.08 3.47 0.37
CA LEU A 58 14.33 2.49 -0.42
C LEU A 58 14.78 2.51 -1.88
N SER A 59 14.75 1.36 -2.54
CA SER A 59 14.79 1.30 -4.00
C SER A 59 13.51 1.90 -4.59
N ASP A 60 13.53 2.23 -5.89
CA ASP A 60 12.37 2.80 -6.58
C ASP A 60 11.14 1.89 -6.47
N THR A 61 11.31 0.58 -6.68
CA THR A 61 10.24 -0.41 -6.54
C THR A 61 9.68 -0.48 -5.10
N GLU A 62 10.54 -0.43 -4.09
CA GLU A 62 10.08 -0.42 -2.69
C GLU A 62 9.39 0.91 -2.33
N GLN A 63 9.89 2.04 -2.84
CA GLN A 63 9.28 3.34 -2.63
C GLN A 63 7.89 3.41 -3.26
N ARG A 64 7.74 2.91 -4.50
CA ARG A 64 6.44 2.71 -5.15
C ARG A 64 5.50 1.94 -4.25
N ASP A 65 5.93 0.77 -3.77
CA ASP A 65 5.07 -0.11 -2.97
C ASP A 65 4.61 0.57 -1.68
N VAL A 66 5.50 1.29 -0.99
CA VAL A 66 5.15 2.02 0.23
C VAL A 66 4.17 3.16 -0.06
N LYS A 67 4.37 3.93 -1.15
CA LYS A 67 3.43 4.97 -1.58
C LYS A 67 2.07 4.38 -1.95
N TYR A 68 2.04 3.27 -2.69
CA TYR A 68 0.82 2.54 -3.02
C TYR A 68 0.04 2.12 -1.77
N VAL A 69 0.72 1.52 -0.79
CA VAL A 69 0.10 1.11 0.48
C VAL A 69 -0.43 2.31 1.27
N LEU A 70 0.28 3.44 1.24
CA LEU A 70 -0.16 4.68 1.87
C LEU A 70 -1.38 5.29 1.16
N GLY A 71 -1.43 5.25 -0.17
CA GLY A 71 -2.62 5.63 -0.94
C GLY A 71 -3.83 4.76 -0.58
N LEU A 72 -3.66 3.44 -0.46
CA LEU A 72 -4.71 2.55 0.04
C LEU A 72 -5.14 2.87 1.47
N TRP A 73 -4.21 3.33 2.31
CA TRP A 73 -4.54 3.78 3.67
C TRP A 73 -5.49 4.98 3.63
N TYR A 74 -5.19 6.00 2.82
CA TYR A 74 -6.03 7.19 2.68
C TYR A 74 -7.38 6.86 2.04
N ALA A 75 -7.40 6.00 1.01
CA ALA A 75 -8.64 5.55 0.38
C ALA A 75 -9.59 4.84 1.37
N ARG A 76 -9.06 4.04 2.31
CA ARG A 76 -9.86 3.42 3.40
C ARG A 76 -10.39 4.43 4.41
N LYS A 77 -9.83 5.64 4.46
CA LYS A 77 -10.31 6.76 5.27
C LYS A 77 -11.18 7.72 4.46
N GLU A 78 -11.52 7.35 3.22
CA GLU A 78 -12.32 8.15 2.29
C GLU A 78 -11.68 9.51 1.95
N ASP A 79 -10.39 9.65 2.22
CA ASP A 79 -9.59 10.81 1.87
C ASP A 79 -9.00 10.60 0.48
N TYR A 80 -9.87 10.72 -0.52
CA TYR A 80 -9.53 10.40 -1.90
C TYR A 80 -8.53 11.40 -2.50
N SER A 81 -8.57 12.66 -2.08
CA SER A 81 -7.61 13.68 -2.51
C SER A 81 -6.17 13.32 -2.10
N ASN A 82 -5.93 12.88 -0.87
CA ASN A 82 -4.61 12.38 -0.50
C ASN A 82 -4.31 11.02 -1.14
N ALA A 83 -5.31 10.14 -1.28
CA ALA A 83 -5.11 8.83 -1.90
C ALA A 83 -4.54 8.94 -3.32
N ILE A 84 -5.12 9.80 -4.17
CA ILE A 84 -4.66 9.98 -5.55
C ILE A 84 -3.24 10.54 -5.62
N GLN A 85 -2.84 11.45 -4.72
CA GLN A 85 -1.47 11.98 -4.68
C GLN A 85 -0.44 10.87 -4.44
N TYR A 86 -0.74 9.94 -3.53
CA TYR A 86 0.13 8.80 -3.26
C TYR A 86 0.08 7.75 -4.37
N PHE A 87 -1.06 7.56 -5.03
CA PHE A 87 -1.15 6.67 -6.19
C PHE A 87 -0.40 7.22 -7.40
N ASP A 88 -0.49 8.52 -7.68
CA ASP A 88 0.32 9.16 -8.71
C ASP A 88 1.80 8.97 -8.41
N GLY A 89 2.23 9.26 -7.18
CA GLY A 89 3.60 9.03 -6.76
C GLY A 89 4.05 7.56 -6.78
N ALA A 90 3.14 6.59 -6.84
CA ALA A 90 3.44 5.15 -6.93
C ALA A 90 3.47 4.65 -8.37
N PHE A 91 2.66 5.21 -9.26
CA PHE A 91 2.52 4.71 -10.63
C PHE A 91 3.10 5.65 -11.69
N GLN A 92 3.60 6.83 -11.31
CA GLN A 92 4.28 7.75 -12.22
C GLN A 92 5.77 7.37 -12.32
N ASN A 93 6.25 7.12 -13.54
CA ASN A 93 7.66 6.87 -13.88
C ASN A 93 8.31 5.60 -13.31
N PHE A 94 7.54 4.63 -12.80
CA PHE A 94 8.10 3.36 -12.34
C PHE A 94 8.10 2.29 -13.44
N PRO A 95 9.10 1.38 -13.45
CA PRO A 95 9.11 0.23 -14.35
C PRO A 95 7.81 -0.55 -14.24
N ASP A 96 7.31 -1.01 -15.38
CA ASP A 96 6.05 -1.75 -15.49
C ASP A 96 6.18 -3.22 -15.01
N ASP A 97 6.76 -3.47 -13.85
CA ASP A 97 7.13 -4.80 -13.35
C ASP A 97 6.23 -5.35 -12.23
N TYR A 98 4.94 -4.98 -12.19
CA TYR A 98 3.99 -5.44 -11.17
C TYR A 98 2.84 -6.32 -11.70
N ASN A 99 2.50 -7.34 -10.92
CA ASN A 99 1.32 -8.17 -11.20
C ASN A 99 0.04 -7.45 -10.76
N TYR A 100 -1.09 -7.91 -11.30
CA TYR A 100 -2.41 -7.47 -10.90
C TYR A 100 -2.64 -7.64 -9.39
N LYS A 101 -3.24 -6.62 -8.77
CA LYS A 101 -3.73 -6.67 -7.39
C LYS A 101 -5.21 -6.30 -7.38
N LYS A 102 -6.00 -6.97 -6.55
CA LYS A 102 -7.46 -6.71 -6.45
C LYS A 102 -7.76 -5.27 -6.04
N GLU A 103 -6.87 -4.66 -5.27
CA GLU A 103 -6.99 -3.28 -4.79
C GLU A 103 -6.75 -2.23 -5.88
N PHE A 104 -6.36 -2.62 -7.11
CA PHE A 104 -6.34 -1.69 -8.26
C PHE A 104 -7.74 -1.16 -8.61
N VAL A 105 -8.81 -1.88 -8.23
CA VAL A 105 -10.16 -1.34 -8.25
C VAL A 105 -10.26 -0.11 -7.34
N THR A 106 -9.75 -0.20 -6.11
CA THR A 106 -9.72 0.94 -5.17
C THR A 106 -8.91 2.11 -5.72
N VAL A 107 -7.81 1.84 -6.43
CA VAL A 107 -7.01 2.90 -7.06
C VAL A 107 -7.86 3.70 -8.04
N VAL A 108 -8.47 3.04 -9.03
CA VAL A 108 -9.29 3.72 -10.05
C VAL A 108 -10.51 4.40 -9.42
N ASP A 109 -11.21 3.70 -8.51
CA ASP A 109 -12.37 4.25 -7.79
C ASP A 109 -12.02 5.52 -6.98
N SER A 110 -10.80 5.61 -6.44
CA SER A 110 -10.36 6.80 -5.71
C SER A 110 -10.28 8.05 -6.60
N TYR A 111 -9.87 7.91 -7.86
CA TYR A 111 -9.89 9.03 -8.81
C TYR A 111 -11.32 9.46 -9.15
N ILE A 112 -12.22 8.51 -9.37
CA ILE A 112 -13.65 8.80 -9.62
C ILE A 112 -14.24 9.57 -8.44
N LYS A 113 -14.03 9.09 -7.22
CA LYS A 113 -14.55 9.72 -6.01
C LYS A 113 -13.90 11.06 -5.66
N ALA A 114 -12.71 11.33 -6.18
CA ALA A 114 -12.07 12.63 -6.12
C ALA A 114 -12.58 13.61 -7.20
N ASN A 115 -13.56 13.23 -8.03
CA ASN A 115 -14.04 13.96 -9.21
C ASN A 115 -12.96 14.18 -10.29
N CYS A 116 -11.98 13.26 -10.36
CA CYS A 116 -10.90 13.24 -11.35
C CYS A 116 -11.14 12.12 -12.37
N GLU A 117 -12.25 12.19 -13.12
CA GLU A 117 -12.67 11.09 -13.99
C GLU A 117 -11.73 10.89 -15.20
N ASP A 118 -11.19 11.97 -15.77
CA ASP A 118 -10.24 11.89 -16.88
C ASP A 118 -8.96 11.15 -16.46
N GLU A 119 -8.44 11.46 -15.26
CA GLU A 119 -7.31 10.77 -14.65
C GLU A 119 -7.65 9.33 -14.30
N ALA A 120 -8.88 9.04 -13.88
CA ALA A 120 -9.36 7.68 -13.67
C ALA A 120 -9.30 6.86 -14.98
N ARG A 121 -9.73 7.44 -16.11
CA ARG A 121 -9.65 6.78 -17.43
C ARG A 121 -8.21 6.52 -17.84
N LEU A 122 -7.32 7.51 -17.67
CA LEU A 122 -5.89 7.35 -17.96
C LEU A 122 -5.26 6.24 -17.10
N ARG A 123 -5.58 6.21 -15.81
CA ARG A 123 -5.06 5.18 -14.89
C ARG A 123 -5.59 3.79 -15.25
N LEU A 124 -6.87 3.67 -15.59
CA LEU A 124 -7.48 2.42 -16.03
C LEU A 124 -6.84 1.91 -17.32
N GLN A 125 -6.66 2.77 -18.33
CA GLN A 125 -6.02 2.42 -19.59
C GLN A 125 -4.57 1.96 -19.37
N SER A 126 -3.82 2.65 -18.51
CA SER A 126 -2.46 2.24 -18.10
C SER A 126 -2.44 0.86 -17.44
N PHE A 127 -3.44 0.49 -16.66
CA PHE A 127 -3.54 -0.87 -16.13
C PHE A 127 -3.94 -1.89 -17.19
N LEU A 128 -4.86 -1.56 -18.09
CA LEU A 128 -5.34 -2.48 -19.12
C LEU A 128 -4.32 -2.73 -20.24
N SER A 129 -3.41 -1.79 -20.52
CA SER A 129 -2.29 -2.03 -21.45
C SER A 129 -1.38 -3.18 -21.01
N ARG A 130 -1.42 -3.54 -19.71
CA ARG A 130 -0.62 -4.61 -19.09
C ARG A 130 -1.27 -5.99 -19.15
N VAL A 131 -2.41 -6.13 -19.82
CA VAL A 131 -3.09 -7.42 -19.98
C VAL A 131 -2.22 -8.47 -20.68
N SER A 132 -1.31 -8.06 -21.56
CA SER A 132 -0.34 -8.96 -22.21
C SER A 132 0.67 -9.54 -21.23
N PHE A 133 1.06 -8.77 -20.20
CA PHE A 133 1.98 -9.18 -19.14
C PHE A 133 1.27 -10.04 -18.08
N ASP A 134 0.14 -9.56 -17.55
CA ASP A 134 -0.70 -10.30 -16.62
C ASP A 134 -2.17 -10.23 -17.04
N LYS A 135 -2.71 -11.37 -17.49
CA LYS A 135 -4.10 -11.47 -17.98
C LYS A 135 -5.14 -11.06 -16.93
N ASN A 136 -4.79 -11.07 -15.65
CA ASN A 136 -5.70 -10.67 -14.59
C ASN A 136 -6.06 -9.18 -14.62
N PHE A 137 -5.28 -8.32 -15.30
CA PHE A 137 -5.65 -6.92 -15.49
C PHE A 137 -7.00 -6.73 -16.19
N LYS A 138 -7.43 -7.69 -17.03
CA LYS A 138 -8.78 -7.69 -17.66
C LYS A 138 -9.93 -7.62 -16.64
N LYS A 139 -9.69 -8.04 -15.39
CA LYS A 139 -10.68 -7.97 -14.31
C LYS A 139 -11.13 -6.53 -14.02
N LEU A 140 -10.35 -5.52 -14.41
CA LEU A 140 -10.70 -4.10 -14.26
C LEU A 140 -11.71 -3.62 -15.32
N GLU A 141 -11.91 -4.32 -16.43
CA GLU A 141 -12.86 -3.89 -17.46
C GLU A 141 -14.30 -3.90 -16.95
N ARG A 142 -14.69 -4.96 -16.23
CA ARG A 142 -16.08 -5.14 -15.78
C ARG A 142 -16.53 -4.06 -14.77
N PRO A 143 -15.78 -3.75 -13.71
CA PRO A 143 -16.18 -2.69 -12.76
C PRO A 143 -16.22 -1.29 -13.39
N PHE A 144 -15.40 -1.04 -14.41
CA PHE A 144 -15.21 0.29 -14.98
C PHE A 144 -15.63 0.38 -16.44
N LYS A 145 -16.61 -0.42 -16.87
CA LYS A 145 -17.10 -0.45 -18.25
C LYS A 145 -17.55 0.93 -18.75
N ASN A 146 -18.05 1.78 -17.86
CA ASN A 146 -18.52 3.13 -18.20
C ASN A 146 -17.36 4.11 -18.49
N LEU A 147 -16.13 3.74 -18.15
CA LEU A 147 -14.92 4.54 -18.36
C LEU A 147 -14.09 4.09 -19.58
N LEU A 148 -14.53 3.04 -20.28
CA LEU A 148 -13.89 2.46 -21.47
C LEU A 148 -14.62 2.90 -22.74
#